data_AF-A0A4U3APW9-F1
#
_entry.id   AF-A0A4U3APW9-F1
#
_cell.length_a   1.000
_cell.length_b   1.000
_cell.length_c   1.000
_cell.angle_alpha   90.00
_cell.angle_beta   90.00
_cell.angle_gamma   90.00
#
_symmetry.space_group_name_H-M   'P 1'
#
loop_
_entity.id
_entity.type
_entity.pdbx_description
1 polymer ?
#
loop_
_entity_poly.entity_id
_entity_poly.type
_entity_poly.pdbx_seq_one_letter_code
_entity_poly.pdbx_strand_id
1 'polypeptide(L)'
;MKKWIKITLSIAGGIVLLTCAGGYYVYKNYFPKEPERIVYDKDRVLKPIHNQLKGINIDNVKIKEKEVVNATVNELQKMIDDGKLSYEELTSIYLFRIQEHDQNGISLNAVTEINPN
;
A
#
# COMPACT_ATOMS: atom_id res chain seq x y z
N MET A 1 -59.23 -3.94 3.62
CA MET A 1 -58.34 -3.31 4.63
C MET A 1 -58.97 -2.04 5.17
N LYS A 2 -59.02 -1.85 6.49
CA LYS A 2 -59.59 -0.63 7.12
C LYS A 2 -58.78 0.61 6.70
N LYS A 3 -59.46 1.74 6.46
CA LYS A 3 -58.85 3.01 5.96
C LYS A 3 -57.64 3.46 6.81
N TRP A 4 -57.71 3.27 8.12
CA TRP A 4 -56.62 3.58 9.05
C TRP A 4 -55.35 2.76 8.84
N ILE A 5 -55.46 1.49 8.43
CA ILE A 5 -54.31 0.62 8.15
C ILE A 5 -53.53 1.13 6.92
N LYS A 6 -54.22 1.69 5.92
CA LYS A 6 -53.57 2.29 4.73
C LYS A 6 -52.82 3.57 5.08
N ILE A 7 -53.36 4.36 6.01
CA ILE A 7 -52.75 5.61 6.46
C ILE A 7 -51.48 5.32 7.28
N THR A 8 -51.53 4.38 8.22
CA THR A 8 -50.35 4.01 9.03
C THR A 8 -49.23 3.42 8.18
N LEU A 9 -49.55 2.57 7.21
CA LEU A 9 -48.57 2.03 6.27
C LEU A 9 -47.90 3.12 5.42
N SER A 10 -48.65 4.15 5.00
CA SER A 10 -48.09 5.27 4.22
C SER A 10 -47.13 6.12 5.06
N ILE A 11 -47.49 6.42 6.32
CA ILE A 11 -46.64 7.19 7.24
C ILE A 11 -45.35 6.41 7.54
N ALA A 12 -45.47 5.11 7.83
CA ALA A 12 -44.32 4.25 8.07
C ALA A 12 -43.38 4.21 6.84
N GLY A 13 -43.94 4.09 5.62
CA GLY A 13 -43.16 4.17 4.38
C GLY A 13 -42.43 5.50 4.20
N GLY A 14 -43.07 6.62 4.53
CA GLY A 14 -42.45 7.95 4.48
C GLY A 14 -41.28 8.11 5.46
N ILE A 15 -41.43 7.61 6.70
CA ILE A 15 -40.34 7.64 7.70
C ILE A 15 -39.16 6.79 7.24
N VAL A 16 -39.41 5.58 6.71
CA VAL A 16 -38.34 4.72 6.19
C VAL A 16 -37.57 5.43 5.08
N LEU A 17 -38.27 6.03 4.10
CA LEU A 17 -37.62 6.80 3.04
C LEU A 17 -36.77 7.96 3.56
N LEU A 18 -37.27 8.71 4.56
CA LEU A 18 -36.52 9.79 5.19
C LEU A 18 -35.26 9.27 5.90
N THR A 19 -35.35 8.16 6.62
CA THR A 19 -34.18 7.55 7.28
C THR A 19 -33.14 7.05 6.27
N CYS A 20 -33.57 6.42 5.17
CA CYS A 20 -32.65 5.97 4.11
C CYS A 20 -31.99 7.15 3.39
N ALA A 21 -32.75 8.19 3.06
CA ALA A 21 -32.23 9.38 2.40
C ALA A 21 -31.26 10.15 3.32
N GLY A 22 -31.61 10.30 4.60
CA GLY A 22 -30.75 10.89 5.62
C GLY A 22 -29.46 10.08 5.82
N GLY A 23 -29.57 8.75 5.90
CA GLY A 23 -28.42 7.85 5.98
C GLY A 23 -27.50 7.97 4.77
N TYR A 24 -28.05 8.03 3.55
CA TYR A 24 -27.26 8.22 2.33
C TYR A 24 -26.57 9.60 2.28
N TYR A 25 -27.26 10.66 2.69
CA TYR A 25 -26.67 12.00 2.80
C TYR A 25 -25.49 12.02 3.78
N VAL A 26 -25.66 11.40 4.94
CA VAL A 26 -24.58 11.28 5.93
C VAL A 26 -23.43 10.45 5.36
N TYR A 27 -23.72 9.32 4.73
CA TYR A 27 -22.71 8.47 4.09
C TYR A 27 -21.85 9.26 3.10
N LYS A 28 -22.49 9.98 2.17
CA LYS A 28 -21.80 10.69 1.09
C LYS A 28 -20.97 11.89 1.56
N ASN A 29 -21.42 12.57 2.62
CA ASN A 29 -20.80 13.83 3.06
C ASN A 29 -19.79 13.65 4.20
N TYR A 30 -19.95 12.63 5.04
CA TYR A 30 -19.11 12.45 6.23
C TYR A 30 -18.15 11.27 6.11
N PHE A 31 -18.40 10.31 5.22
CA PHE A 31 -17.45 9.23 5.00
C PHE A 31 -16.47 9.61 3.89
N PRO A 32 -15.16 9.40 4.12
CA PRO A 32 -14.16 9.65 3.09
C PRO A 32 -14.43 8.76 1.87
N LYS A 33 -14.05 9.25 0.69
CA LYS A 33 -14.07 8.43 -0.52
C LYS A 33 -13.10 7.27 -0.36
N GLU A 34 -13.46 6.12 -0.91
CA GLU A 34 -12.56 4.98 -0.99
C GLU A 34 -11.25 5.39 -1.71
N PRO A 35 -10.08 4.91 -1.25
CA PRO A 35 -8.82 5.22 -1.88
C PRO A 35 -8.76 4.59 -3.28
N GLU A 36 -8.50 5.42 -4.28
CA GLU A 36 -8.22 4.95 -5.64
C GLU A 36 -6.72 4.62 -5.77
N ARG A 37 -6.39 3.62 -6.61
CA ARG A 37 -5.00 3.29 -6.93
C ARG A 37 -4.46 4.29 -7.94
N ILE A 38 -3.93 5.40 -7.45
CA ILE A 38 -3.33 6.44 -8.28
C ILE A 38 -1.84 6.53 -7.96
N VAL A 39 -1.01 6.45 -8.99
CA VAL A 39 0.44 6.60 -8.90
C VAL A 39 0.86 7.79 -9.74
N TYR A 40 1.46 8.78 -9.09
CA TYR A 40 2.00 9.96 -9.75
C TYR A 40 3.52 9.90 -9.73
N ASP A 41 4.16 10.44 -10.77
CA ASP A 41 5.61 10.64 -10.85
C ASP A 41 6.46 9.42 -10.43
N LYS A 42 6.06 8.25 -10.94
CA LYS A 42 6.73 6.97 -10.66
C LYS A 42 8.24 6.99 -10.93
N ASP A 43 8.65 7.77 -11.93
CA ASP A 43 10.04 7.97 -12.31
C ASP A 43 10.91 8.61 -11.21
N ARG A 44 10.32 9.42 -10.32
CA ARG A 44 11.00 10.04 -9.18
C ARG A 44 11.65 9.00 -8.27
N VAL A 45 10.96 7.88 -8.06
CA VAL A 45 11.42 6.76 -7.24
C VAL A 45 12.28 5.79 -8.08
N LEU A 46 11.85 5.47 -9.30
CA LEU A 46 12.52 4.45 -10.11
C LEU A 46 13.89 4.88 -10.64
N LYS A 47 14.09 6.14 -11.02
CA LYS A 47 15.37 6.59 -11.61
C LYS A 47 16.56 6.42 -10.66
N PRO A 48 16.50 6.89 -9.38
CA PRO A 48 17.57 6.64 -8.42
C PRO A 48 17.84 5.14 -8.19
N ILE A 49 16.79 4.33 -8.07
CA ILE A 49 16.91 2.88 -7.88
C ILE A 49 17.63 2.23 -9.06
N HIS A 50 17.19 2.50 -10.30
CA HIS A 50 17.81 1.95 -11.50
C HIS A 50 19.29 2.32 -11.61
N ASN A 51 19.66 3.54 -11.21
CA ASN A 51 21.05 3.99 -11.24
C ASN A 51 21.92 3.24 -10.23
N GLN A 52 21.42 3.03 -9.01
CA GLN A 52 22.15 2.36 -7.93
C GLN A 52 22.23 0.84 -8.12
N LEU A 53 21.19 0.23 -8.71
CA LEU A 53 21.19 -1.21 -9.01
C LEU A 53 21.96 -1.56 -10.29
N LYS A 54 22.51 -0.57 -11.00
CA LYS A 54 23.26 -0.81 -12.23
C LYS A 54 24.58 -1.54 -11.92
N GLY A 55 24.69 -2.77 -12.43
CA GLY A 55 25.87 -3.62 -12.19
C GLY A 55 25.77 -4.48 -10.93
N ILE A 56 24.69 -4.37 -10.16
CA ILE A 56 24.39 -5.29 -9.06
C ILE A 56 23.90 -6.62 -9.63
N ASN A 57 24.38 -7.72 -9.04
CA ASN A 57 23.88 -9.06 -9.36
C ASN A 57 22.50 -9.29 -8.72
N ILE A 58 21.44 -9.09 -9.51
CA ILE A 58 20.04 -9.24 -9.08
C ILE A 58 19.70 -10.68 -8.63
N ASP A 59 20.37 -11.70 -9.18
CA ASP A 59 20.12 -13.08 -8.76
C ASP A 59 20.60 -13.32 -7.33
N ASN A 60 21.75 -12.77 -6.96
CA ASN A 60 22.24 -12.79 -5.57
C ASN A 60 21.30 -12.02 -4.63
N VAL A 61 20.80 -10.85 -5.07
CA VAL A 61 19.82 -10.06 -4.32
C VAL A 61 18.57 -10.90 -4.00
N LYS A 62 18.00 -11.59 -4.99
CA LYS A 62 16.81 -12.45 -4.81
C LYS A 62 17.06 -13.65 -3.90
N ILE A 63 18.26 -14.20 -3.90
CA ILE A 63 18.64 -15.31 -3.00
C ILE A 63 18.65 -14.80 -1.56
N LYS A 64 19.39 -13.72 -1.29
CA LYS A 64 19.56 -13.16 0.05
C LYS A 64 18.30 -12.49 0.60
N GLU A 65 17.43 -11.99 -0.28
CA GLU A 65 16.14 -11.40 0.09
C GLU A 65 15.32 -12.31 1.02
N LYS A 66 15.32 -13.63 0.76
CA LYS A 66 14.55 -14.60 1.56
C LYS A 66 15.01 -14.69 3.01
N GLU A 67 16.28 -14.41 3.28
CA GLU A 67 16.85 -14.42 4.63
C GLU A 67 16.71 -13.05 5.31
N VAL A 68 16.60 -11.97 4.53
CA VAL A 68 16.48 -10.59 5.03
C VAL A 68 15.04 -10.20 5.35
N VAL A 69 14.07 -10.64 4.55
CA VAL A 69 12.66 -10.30 4.77
C VAL A 69 12.18 -10.87 6.10
N ASN A 70 11.60 -10.00 6.93
CA ASN A 70 11.08 -10.32 8.26
C ASN A 70 12.16 -10.64 9.32
N ALA A 71 13.45 -10.53 8.99
CA ALA A 71 14.53 -10.60 9.97
C ALA A 71 14.56 -9.34 10.84
N THR A 72 14.90 -9.52 12.10
CA THR A 72 15.13 -8.43 13.06
C THR A 72 16.47 -7.75 12.80
N VAL A 73 16.65 -6.54 13.33
CA VAL A 73 17.93 -5.82 13.23
C VAL A 73 19.09 -6.65 13.78
N ASN A 74 18.90 -7.35 14.90
CA ASN A 74 19.96 -8.18 15.49
C ASN A 74 20.37 -9.34 14.58
N GLU A 75 19.41 -9.97 13.90
CA GLU A 75 19.70 -11.04 12.93
C GLU A 75 20.44 -10.51 11.71
N LEU A 76 20.02 -9.35 11.18
CA LEU A 76 20.71 -8.68 10.08
C LEU A 76 22.15 -8.30 10.43
N GLN A 77 22.37 -7.71 11.61
CA GLN A 77 23.73 -7.38 12.07
C GLN A 77 24.58 -8.63 12.21
N LYS A 78 24.03 -9.71 12.77
CA LYS A 78 24.75 -10.99 12.86
C LYS A 78 25.11 -11.55 11.48
N MET A 79 24.22 -11.47 10.49
CA MET A 79 24.52 -11.90 9.12
C MET A 79 25.67 -11.09 8.50
N ILE A 80 25.77 -9.80 8.86
CA ILE A 80 26.83 -8.91 8.42
C ILE A 80 28.15 -9.23 9.12
N ASP A 81 28.12 -9.41 10.44
CA ASP A 81 29.28 -9.81 11.24
C ASP A 81 29.84 -11.18 10.79
N ASP A 82 28.96 -12.11 10.43
CA ASP A 82 29.30 -13.43 9.89
C ASP A 82 29.81 -13.37 8.42
N GLY A 83 29.82 -12.19 7.78
CA GLY A 83 30.22 -12.00 6.38
C GLY A 83 29.25 -12.60 5.35
N LYS A 84 28.03 -12.99 5.76
CA LYS A 84 26.99 -13.55 4.89
C LYS A 84 26.20 -12.48 4.15
N LEU A 85 26.21 -11.25 4.64
CA LEU A 85 25.51 -10.10 4.08
C LEU A 85 26.41 -8.87 4.19
N SER A 86 26.37 -7.97 3.21
CA SER A 86 26.95 -6.62 3.35
C SER A 86 25.86 -5.55 3.44
N TYR A 87 26.20 -4.35 3.93
CA TYR A 87 25.26 -3.22 3.91
C TYR A 87 24.86 -2.81 2.47
N GLU A 88 25.75 -3.00 1.49
CA GLU A 88 25.46 -2.76 0.07
C GLU A 88 24.40 -3.75 -0.45
N GLU A 89 24.54 -5.03 -0.10
CA GLU A 89 23.57 -6.06 -0.46
C GLU A 89 22.22 -5.85 0.23
N LEU A 90 22.23 -5.52 1.52
CA LEU A 90 21.02 -5.20 2.27
C LEU A 90 20.26 -4.01 1.64
N THR A 91 20.99 -2.96 1.27
CA THR A 91 20.40 -1.80 0.60
C THR A 91 19.85 -2.18 -0.77
N SER A 92 20.62 -2.94 -1.56
CA SER A 92 20.20 -3.42 -2.88
C SER A 92 18.91 -4.25 -2.82
N ILE A 93 18.75 -5.09 -1.79
CA ILE A 93 17.52 -5.86 -1.56
C ILE A 93 16.31 -4.94 -1.38
N TYR A 94 16.41 -3.91 -0.54
CA TYR A 94 15.27 -3.01 -0.32
C TYR A 94 14.97 -2.14 -1.54
N LEU A 95 16.00 -1.62 -2.24
CA LEU A 95 15.82 -0.88 -3.49
C LEU A 95 15.10 -1.75 -4.54
N PHE A 96 15.52 -3.01 -4.68
CA PHE A 96 14.88 -3.97 -5.58
C PHE A 96 13.42 -4.23 -5.19
N ARG A 97 13.13 -4.41 -3.89
CA ARG A 97 11.75 -4.61 -3.41
C ARG A 97 10.85 -3.40 -3.62
N ILE A 98 11.36 -2.19 -3.45
CA ILE A 98 10.62 -0.95 -3.72
C ILE A 98 10.29 -0.89 -5.23
N GLN A 99 11.26 -1.18 -6.08
CA GLN A 99 11.01 -1.28 -7.53
C GLN A 99 9.90 -2.30 -7.83
N GLU A 100 9.98 -3.53 -7.32
CA GLU A 100 9.08 -4.63 -7.72
C GLU A 100 7.69 -4.62 -7.06
N HIS A 101 7.55 -4.02 -5.88
CA HIS A 101 6.31 -4.10 -5.08
C HIS A 101 5.69 -2.74 -4.74
N ASP A 102 6.51 -1.71 -4.55
CA ASP A 102 6.01 -0.38 -4.20
C ASP A 102 5.60 0.40 -5.45
N GLN A 103 6.47 0.43 -6.45
CA GLN A 103 6.23 1.14 -7.70
C GLN A 103 5.66 0.25 -8.81
N ASN A 104 5.98 -1.04 -8.80
CA ASN A 104 5.45 -2.05 -9.73
C ASN A 104 4.67 -3.15 -9.00
N GLY A 105 4.14 -4.12 -9.75
CA GLY A 105 3.41 -5.26 -9.18
C GLY A 105 2.16 -4.80 -8.43
N ILE A 106 2.07 -5.14 -7.14
CA ILE A 106 0.96 -4.72 -6.27
C ILE A 106 0.87 -3.19 -6.15
N SER A 107 1.97 -2.46 -6.45
CA SER A 107 2.05 -1.01 -6.57
C SER A 107 1.49 -0.29 -5.34
N LEU A 108 2.09 -0.53 -4.18
CA LEU A 108 1.66 0.05 -2.91
C LEU A 108 1.74 1.59 -2.90
N ASN A 109 2.67 2.16 -3.68
CA ASN A 109 2.90 3.60 -3.78
C ASN A 109 3.09 4.29 -2.42
N ALA A 110 3.86 3.65 -1.54
CA ALA A 110 4.17 4.12 -0.19
C ALA A 110 5.48 4.91 -0.13
N VAL A 111 6.39 4.74 -1.11
CA VAL A 111 7.66 5.48 -1.18
C VAL A 111 7.49 6.72 -2.06
N THR A 112 7.83 7.89 -1.51
CA THR A 112 7.79 9.14 -2.27
C THR A 112 9.14 9.50 -2.88
N GLU A 113 10.25 9.25 -2.16
CA GLU A 113 11.61 9.62 -2.57
C GLU A 113 12.61 8.53 -2.22
N ILE A 114 13.65 8.39 -3.04
CA ILE A 114 14.82 7.56 -2.77
C ILE A 114 16.05 8.45 -2.67
N ASN A 115 16.85 8.26 -1.62
CA ASN A 115 18.15 8.90 -1.53
C ASN A 115 19.03 8.42 -2.70
N PRO A 116 19.55 9.33 -3.55
CA PRO A 116 20.35 8.94 -4.71
C PRO A 116 21.77 8.46 -4.37
N ASN A 117 22.24 8.58 -3.12
CA ASN A 117 23.59 8.19 -2.67
C ASN A 117 23.57 7.12 -1.59
#